data_AF-A0A7W8PHV6-F1
#
_entry.id   AF-A0A7W8PHV6-F1
#
_cell.length_a   1.000
_cell.length_b   1.000
_cell.length_c   1.000
_cell.angle_alpha   90.00
_cell.angle_beta   90.00
_cell.angle_gamma   90.00
#
_symmetry.space_group_name_H-M   'P 1'
#
loop_
_entity.id
_entity.type
_entity.pdbx_description
1 polymer ?
#
loop_
_entity_poly.entity_id
_entity_poly.type
_entity_poly.pdbx_seq_one_letter_code
_entity_poly.pdbx_strand_id
1 'polypeptide(L)'
;MKDSSEPTAFSETTDSYYVPPHFTEVEVFQEKLYLGEWDSERLIKILKNKVLKLLSPQADLVGLQAVIRILREATDPQIPSGLFSIVDETFEEETYGIELWATDIGRVLILDFLDIIMEYKRADDIPRIMGMMSWELFHIPSHILMLTRKYRWHQLWDAICGRWDLESEYDPQIRAQHFLTEEALKGEPTSESALLQAHQKELVALQSVARRATTPVVYVEGKTDRMILDIAYSKLFPNEKRPFLIKECDVIGGAAGGAGGAQTLSRLISSIRQDSTYAALALFDHDKEGIDAYNKLPAYFCNRPQPQYRPGKISQSGRAAALLLPSSGGREKYSDLLNLSIEFLFEDEVLSLKNLSGKGLVFNFPDLEIRVKKNGNPLVEVRRSDLSETREIVGGKMEFAKDIVPALDAVHFHRFKNLFWMVKDILLTDMKPSEGD
;
A
#
# COMPACT_ATOMS: atom_id res chain seq x y z
N MET A 1 -14.60 -10.84 -76.27
CA MET A 1 -15.94 -10.86 -75.64
C MET A 1 -16.22 -12.29 -75.19
N LYS A 2 -16.59 -12.46 -73.92
CA LYS A 2 -16.78 -13.71 -73.17
C LYS A 2 -15.49 -14.39 -72.70
N ASP A 3 -15.01 -13.84 -71.60
CA ASP A 3 -14.08 -14.49 -70.69
C ASP A 3 -14.85 -15.51 -69.84
N SER A 4 -14.21 -16.67 -69.67
CA SER A 4 -14.65 -17.80 -68.87
C SER A 4 -14.24 -17.60 -67.42
N SER A 5 -15.21 -17.35 -66.53
CA SER A 5 -14.99 -17.48 -65.10
C SER A 5 -15.26 -18.92 -64.68
N GLU A 6 -14.18 -19.61 -64.29
CA GLU A 6 -14.20 -20.91 -63.62
C GLU A 6 -15.05 -20.86 -62.33
N PRO A 7 -15.69 -21.98 -61.95
CA PRO A 7 -16.44 -22.06 -60.70
C PRO A 7 -15.48 -22.23 -59.53
N THR A 8 -15.52 -21.29 -58.59
CA THR A 8 -14.80 -21.43 -57.31
C THR A 8 -15.42 -22.56 -56.50
N ALA A 9 -14.61 -23.61 -56.31
CA ALA A 9 -14.89 -24.74 -55.45
C ALA A 9 -14.90 -24.30 -53.98
N PHE A 10 -16.06 -24.41 -53.34
CA PHE A 10 -16.25 -24.82 -51.94
C PHE A 10 -17.75 -25.07 -51.74
N SER A 11 -18.19 -26.24 -52.20
CA SER A 11 -19.52 -26.78 -51.96
C SER A 11 -19.32 -28.04 -51.15
N GLU A 12 -19.36 -27.91 -49.82
CA GLU A 12 -19.57 -29.05 -48.94
C GLU A 12 -20.38 -28.58 -47.72
N THR A 13 -21.70 -28.77 -47.86
CA THR A 13 -22.69 -29.05 -46.81
C THR A 13 -22.65 -28.21 -45.53
N THR A 14 -23.29 -27.05 -45.56
CA THR A 14 -24.01 -26.45 -44.43
C THR A 14 -25.14 -25.61 -45.02
N ASP A 15 -26.37 -25.72 -44.50
CA ASP A 15 -27.58 -25.03 -44.96
C ASP A 15 -27.30 -23.71 -45.69
N SER A 16 -27.58 -23.66 -47.00
CA SER A 16 -27.41 -22.42 -47.77
C SER A 16 -28.49 -21.44 -47.33
N TYR A 17 -28.18 -20.63 -46.31
CA TYR A 17 -29.06 -19.56 -45.88
C TYR A 17 -29.25 -18.60 -47.05
N TYR A 18 -30.51 -18.37 -47.42
CA TYR A 18 -30.87 -17.30 -48.33
C TYR A 18 -30.54 -15.98 -47.63
N VAL A 19 -29.39 -15.40 -47.95
CA VAL A 19 -29.09 -14.00 -47.62
C VAL A 19 -29.97 -13.16 -48.55
N PRO A 20 -30.94 -12.38 -48.04
CA PRO A 20 -31.75 -11.55 -48.91
C PRO A 20 -30.84 -10.62 -49.73
N PRO A 21 -31.14 -10.36 -51.01
CA PRO A 21 -30.22 -9.70 -51.95
C PRO A 21 -29.80 -8.26 -51.59
N HIS A 22 -30.33 -7.72 -50.50
CA HIS A 22 -30.04 -6.37 -49.98
C HIS A 22 -29.33 -6.37 -48.63
N PHE A 23 -29.10 -7.53 -48.03
CA PHE A 23 -28.46 -7.66 -46.73
C PHE A 23 -27.08 -8.27 -46.88
N THR A 24 -26.13 -7.72 -46.15
CA THR A 24 -24.82 -8.30 -45.96
C THR A 24 -24.92 -9.51 -45.02
N GLU A 25 -23.96 -10.43 -45.12
CA GLU A 25 -23.86 -11.57 -44.20
C GLU A 25 -23.83 -11.11 -42.73
N VAL A 26 -23.19 -9.97 -42.46
CA VAL A 26 -23.13 -9.31 -41.15
C VAL A 26 -24.51 -8.92 -40.63
N GLU A 27 -25.34 -8.28 -41.46
CA GLU A 27 -26.67 -7.81 -41.04
C GLU A 27 -27.59 -9.01 -40.73
N VAL A 28 -27.45 -10.11 -41.46
CA VAL A 28 -28.15 -11.37 -41.16
C VAL A 28 -27.71 -11.94 -39.81
N PHE A 29 -26.42 -11.87 -39.46
CA PHE A 29 -25.95 -12.30 -38.15
C PHE A 29 -26.41 -11.39 -37.00
N GLN A 30 -26.44 -10.07 -37.22
CA GLN A 30 -26.97 -9.13 -36.24
C GLN A 30 -28.45 -9.36 -35.97
N GLU A 31 -29.26 -9.60 -37.02
CA GLU A 31 -30.66 -9.96 -36.86
C GLU A 31 -30.83 -11.20 -35.99
N LYS A 32 -30.07 -12.27 -36.26
CA LYS A 32 -30.10 -13.50 -35.46
C LYS A 32 -29.68 -13.28 -34.01
N LEU A 33 -28.68 -12.43 -33.75
CA LEU A 33 -28.31 -12.04 -32.40
C LEU A 33 -29.51 -11.39 -31.68
N TYR A 34 -30.19 -10.45 -32.33
CA TYR A 34 -31.36 -9.77 -31.75
C TYR A 34 -32.56 -10.68 -31.55
N LEU A 35 -32.72 -11.70 -32.40
CA LEU A 35 -33.75 -12.73 -32.24
C LEU A 35 -33.38 -13.79 -31.19
N GLY A 36 -32.14 -13.78 -30.67
CA GLY A 36 -31.65 -14.82 -29.76
C GLY A 36 -31.35 -16.15 -30.45
N GLU A 37 -31.33 -16.18 -31.80
CA GLU A 37 -31.11 -17.36 -32.65
C GLU A 37 -29.65 -17.42 -33.14
N TRP A 38 -28.71 -17.20 -32.24
CA TRP A 38 -27.28 -17.18 -32.56
C TRP A 38 -26.54 -18.35 -31.94
N ASP A 39 -25.41 -18.69 -32.55
CA ASP A 39 -24.57 -19.84 -32.20
C ASP A 39 -23.12 -19.35 -32.11
N SER A 40 -22.56 -19.37 -30.90
CA SER A 40 -21.20 -18.92 -30.61
C SER A 40 -20.16 -19.73 -31.39
N GLU A 41 -20.36 -21.04 -31.51
CA GLU A 41 -19.45 -21.95 -32.21
C GLU A 41 -19.38 -21.60 -33.69
N ARG A 42 -20.54 -21.30 -34.29
CA ARG A 42 -20.62 -20.84 -35.68
C ARG A 42 -19.93 -19.49 -35.89
N LEU A 43 -20.13 -18.53 -34.98
CA LEU A 43 -19.47 -17.22 -35.07
C LEU A 43 -17.94 -17.34 -34.93
N ILE A 44 -17.47 -18.17 -34.00
CA ILE A 44 -16.05 -18.47 -33.82
C ILE A 44 -15.48 -19.11 -35.09
N LYS A 45 -16.20 -20.05 -35.73
CA LYS A 45 -15.78 -20.65 -37.00
C LYS A 45 -15.69 -19.63 -38.14
N ILE A 46 -16.62 -18.69 -38.22
CA ILE A 46 -16.57 -17.60 -39.21
C ILE A 46 -15.39 -16.67 -38.93
N LEU A 47 -15.19 -16.28 -37.68
CA LEU A 47 -14.07 -15.47 -37.26
C LEU A 47 -12.75 -16.14 -37.63
N LYS A 48 -12.56 -17.42 -37.27
CA LYS A 48 -11.41 -18.25 -37.64
C LYS A 48 -11.12 -18.18 -39.14
N ASN A 49 -12.12 -18.45 -39.97
CA ASN A 49 -11.98 -18.46 -41.42
C ASN A 49 -11.59 -17.08 -41.99
N LYS A 50 -12.05 -15.99 -41.36
CA LYS A 50 -11.67 -14.63 -41.73
C LYS A 50 -10.25 -14.30 -41.25
N VAL A 51 -9.88 -14.71 -40.03
CA VAL A 51 -8.54 -14.51 -39.47
C VAL A 51 -7.48 -15.18 -40.35
N LEU A 52 -7.69 -16.43 -40.75
CA LEU A 52 -6.78 -17.18 -41.64
C LEU A 52 -6.62 -16.54 -43.04
N LYS A 53 -7.51 -15.62 -43.42
CA LYS A 53 -7.44 -14.89 -44.69
C LYS A 53 -6.92 -13.46 -44.53
N LEU A 54 -6.49 -13.04 -43.33
CA LEU A 54 -6.10 -11.64 -43.09
C LEU A 54 -4.84 -11.20 -43.86
N LEU A 55 -3.92 -12.12 -44.13
CA LEU A 55 -2.74 -11.85 -44.96
C LEU A 55 -3.05 -11.87 -46.47
N SER A 56 -4.29 -12.21 -46.87
CA SER A 56 -4.71 -12.20 -48.27
C SER A 56 -5.11 -10.78 -48.71
N PRO A 57 -4.86 -10.40 -49.99
CA PRO A 57 -5.37 -9.14 -50.55
C PRO A 57 -6.90 -9.00 -50.51
N GLN A 58 -7.62 -10.11 -50.28
CA GLN A 58 -9.08 -10.17 -50.21
C GLN A 58 -9.60 -10.17 -48.75
N ALA A 59 -8.80 -9.70 -47.79
CA ALA A 59 -9.20 -9.67 -46.38
C ALA A 59 -10.46 -8.82 -46.16
N ASP A 60 -11.52 -9.47 -45.65
CA ASP A 60 -12.77 -8.82 -45.28
C ASP A 60 -12.70 -8.29 -43.84
N LEU A 61 -11.99 -7.17 -43.67
CA LEU A 61 -11.80 -6.52 -42.35
C LEU A 61 -13.13 -6.03 -41.75
N VAL A 62 -14.07 -5.59 -42.58
CA VAL A 62 -15.39 -5.12 -42.13
C VAL A 62 -16.19 -6.28 -41.56
N GLY A 63 -16.23 -7.41 -42.27
CA GLY A 63 -16.88 -8.62 -41.78
C GLY A 63 -16.19 -9.19 -40.53
N LEU A 64 -14.87 -9.10 -40.43
CA LEU A 64 -14.12 -9.48 -39.23
C LEU A 64 -14.55 -8.65 -38.01
N GLN A 65 -14.52 -7.31 -38.13
CA GLN A 65 -14.90 -6.40 -37.05
C GLN A 65 -16.36 -6.57 -36.62
N ALA A 66 -17.25 -6.82 -37.58
CA ALA A 66 -18.64 -7.11 -37.28
C ALA A 66 -18.82 -8.36 -36.42
N VAL A 67 -18.11 -9.45 -36.73
CA VAL A 67 -18.16 -10.69 -35.93
C VAL A 67 -17.60 -10.47 -34.53
N ILE A 68 -16.49 -9.74 -34.39
CA ILE A 68 -15.90 -9.38 -33.09
C ILE A 68 -16.91 -8.59 -32.25
N ARG A 69 -17.60 -7.60 -32.85
CA ARG A 69 -18.61 -6.81 -32.15
C ARG A 69 -19.76 -7.68 -31.64
N ILE A 70 -20.24 -8.62 -32.45
CA ILE A 70 -21.28 -9.57 -32.04
C ILE A 70 -20.80 -10.45 -30.87
N LEU A 71 -19.56 -10.95 -30.94
CA LEU A 71 -18.98 -11.75 -29.87
C LEU A 71 -18.76 -10.97 -28.56
N ARG A 72 -18.54 -9.65 -28.63
CA ARG A 72 -18.45 -8.78 -27.46
C ARG A 72 -19.79 -8.59 -26.76
N GLU A 73 -20.90 -8.62 -27.50
CA GLU A 73 -22.25 -8.51 -26.93
C GLU A 73 -22.81 -9.87 -26.47
N ALA A 74 -22.17 -10.97 -26.88
CA ALA A 74 -22.53 -12.33 -26.50
C ALA A 74 -22.11 -12.68 -25.07
N THR A 75 -22.88 -13.57 -24.43
CA THR A 75 -22.67 -14.01 -23.02
C THR A 75 -22.37 -15.50 -22.89
N ASP A 76 -21.84 -16.13 -23.95
CA ASP A 76 -21.53 -17.56 -23.95
C ASP A 76 -20.13 -17.85 -23.34
N PRO A 77 -20.05 -18.62 -22.25
CA PRO A 77 -18.80 -18.93 -21.56
C PRO A 77 -17.76 -19.70 -22.40
N GLN A 78 -18.14 -20.25 -23.56
CA GLN A 78 -17.22 -20.94 -24.49
C GLN A 78 -16.43 -19.98 -25.38
N ILE A 79 -16.86 -18.70 -25.50
CA ILE A 79 -16.22 -17.71 -26.37
C ILE A 79 -14.72 -17.57 -26.09
N PRO A 80 -14.26 -17.42 -24.83
CA PRO A 80 -12.83 -17.32 -24.55
C PRO A 80 -12.02 -18.49 -25.10
N SER A 81 -12.52 -19.72 -24.92
CA SER A 81 -11.85 -20.93 -25.40
C SER A 81 -11.79 -20.99 -26.93
N GLY A 82 -12.82 -20.54 -27.63
CA GLY A 82 -12.81 -20.46 -29.09
C GLY A 82 -11.86 -19.39 -29.63
N LEU A 83 -11.80 -18.20 -29.00
CA LEU A 83 -10.87 -17.14 -29.40
C LEU A 83 -9.41 -17.58 -29.21
N PHE A 84 -9.13 -18.23 -28.09
CA PHE A 84 -7.83 -18.83 -27.82
C PHE A 84 -7.45 -19.91 -28.85
N SER A 85 -8.42 -20.75 -29.27
CA SER A 85 -8.20 -21.76 -30.32
C SER A 85 -7.79 -21.12 -31.65
N ILE A 86 -8.41 -19.99 -32.03
CA ILE A 86 -8.05 -19.27 -33.26
C ILE A 86 -6.58 -18.84 -33.22
N VAL A 87 -6.12 -18.33 -32.08
CA VAL A 87 -4.72 -17.92 -31.92
C VAL A 87 -3.82 -19.14 -32.07
N ASP A 88 -4.04 -20.21 -31.32
CA ASP A 88 -3.19 -21.40 -31.36
C ASP A 88 -3.05 -21.98 -32.78
N GLU A 89 -4.17 -22.12 -33.48
CA GLU A 89 -4.21 -22.74 -34.82
C GLU A 89 -3.44 -21.91 -35.85
N THR A 90 -3.37 -20.58 -35.70
CA THR A 90 -2.54 -19.77 -36.60
C THR A 90 -1.04 -20.04 -36.45
N PHE A 91 -0.60 -20.62 -35.32
CA PHE A 91 0.79 -21.05 -35.11
C PHE A 91 1.05 -22.49 -35.51
N GLU A 92 0.03 -23.29 -35.85
CA GLU A 92 0.24 -24.62 -36.44
C GLU A 92 0.87 -24.52 -37.84
N GLU A 93 0.63 -23.41 -38.54
CA GLU A 93 1.34 -23.04 -39.76
C GLU A 93 2.57 -22.20 -39.40
N GLU A 94 3.76 -22.83 -39.35
CA GLU A 94 5.01 -22.34 -38.71
C GLU A 94 5.37 -20.86 -38.93
N THR A 95 5.04 -20.27 -40.09
CA THR A 95 5.34 -18.86 -40.39
C THR A 95 4.11 -17.95 -40.36
N TYR A 96 2.90 -18.49 -40.56
CA TYR A 96 1.69 -17.70 -40.72
C TYR A 96 1.34 -16.91 -39.45
N GLY A 97 1.34 -17.57 -38.30
CA GLY A 97 0.98 -16.95 -37.03
C GLY A 97 1.93 -15.81 -36.66
N ILE A 98 3.24 -16.03 -36.82
CA ILE A 98 4.25 -15.01 -36.54
C ILE A 98 4.04 -13.79 -37.44
N GLU A 99 3.87 -14.01 -38.75
CA GLU A 99 3.63 -12.93 -39.71
C GLU A 99 2.34 -12.18 -39.41
N LEU A 100 1.23 -12.89 -39.20
CA LEU A 100 -0.08 -12.32 -38.92
C LEU A 100 -0.06 -11.44 -37.67
N TRP A 101 0.36 -12.00 -36.54
CA TRP A 101 0.30 -11.31 -35.25
C TRP A 101 1.38 -10.23 -35.08
N ALA A 102 2.43 -10.24 -35.92
CA ALA A 102 3.39 -9.16 -36.00
C ALA A 102 2.85 -7.91 -36.74
N THR A 103 1.85 -8.07 -37.62
CA THR A 103 1.24 -6.94 -38.33
C THR A 103 0.41 -6.03 -37.42
N ASP A 104 0.21 -4.78 -37.82
CA ASP A 104 -0.67 -3.85 -37.10
C ASP A 104 -2.12 -4.38 -37.02
N ILE A 105 -2.58 -5.09 -38.04
CA ILE A 105 -3.92 -5.70 -38.07
C ILE A 105 -4.02 -6.81 -37.02
N GLY A 106 -3.03 -7.71 -36.98
CA GLY A 106 -2.96 -8.77 -35.96
C GLY A 106 -2.90 -8.20 -34.54
N ARG A 107 -2.13 -7.13 -34.32
CA ARG A 107 -2.04 -6.44 -33.02
C ARG A 107 -3.36 -5.79 -32.58
N VAL A 108 -4.14 -5.24 -33.50
CA VAL A 108 -5.47 -4.71 -33.15
C VAL A 108 -6.41 -5.87 -32.81
N LEU A 109 -6.39 -6.92 -33.62
CA LEU A 109 -7.25 -8.09 -33.45
C LEU A 109 -7.01 -8.81 -32.11
N ILE A 110 -5.76 -8.98 -31.71
CA ILE A 110 -5.43 -9.66 -30.45
C ILE A 110 -5.87 -8.83 -29.23
N LEU A 111 -5.84 -7.50 -29.32
CA LEU A 111 -6.39 -6.62 -28.29
C LEU A 111 -7.90 -6.76 -28.19
N ASP A 112 -8.60 -6.78 -29.33
CA ASP A 112 -10.04 -7.02 -29.36
C ASP A 112 -10.41 -8.40 -28.77
N PHE A 113 -9.60 -9.43 -28.99
CA PHE A 113 -9.79 -10.75 -28.37
C PHE A 113 -9.61 -10.69 -26.85
N LEU A 114 -8.53 -10.05 -26.39
CA LEU A 114 -8.27 -9.91 -24.96
C LEU A 114 -9.35 -9.10 -24.24
N ASP A 115 -9.88 -8.05 -24.87
CA ASP A 115 -11.00 -7.29 -24.32
C ASP A 115 -12.23 -8.19 -24.09
N ILE A 116 -12.59 -9.03 -25.08
CA ILE A 116 -13.70 -9.97 -24.94
C ILE A 116 -13.41 -11.01 -23.84
N ILE A 117 -12.23 -11.64 -23.85
CA ILE A 117 -11.86 -12.69 -22.90
C ILE A 117 -11.90 -12.17 -21.45
N MET A 118 -11.39 -10.96 -21.22
CA MET A 118 -11.29 -10.37 -19.88
C MET A 118 -12.66 -10.04 -19.26
N GLU A 119 -13.70 -9.81 -20.06
CA GLU A 119 -15.07 -9.58 -19.57
C GLU A 119 -15.63 -10.81 -18.84
N TYR A 120 -15.21 -12.02 -19.21
CA TYR A 120 -15.64 -13.28 -18.59
C TYR A 120 -15.00 -13.55 -17.23
N LYS A 121 -13.89 -12.87 -16.88
CA LYS A 121 -13.21 -12.97 -15.57
C LYS A 121 -12.89 -14.40 -15.11
N ARG A 122 -12.57 -15.29 -16.03
CA ARG A 122 -12.20 -16.69 -15.76
C ARG A 122 -10.76 -16.77 -15.26
N ALA A 123 -10.55 -17.32 -14.07
CA ALA A 123 -9.21 -17.44 -13.48
C ALA A 123 -8.28 -18.35 -14.31
N ASP A 124 -8.84 -19.40 -14.92
CA ASP A 124 -8.10 -20.39 -15.72
C ASP A 124 -7.49 -19.80 -17.00
N ASP A 125 -7.99 -18.64 -17.44
CA ASP A 125 -7.52 -17.97 -18.66
C ASP A 125 -6.25 -17.12 -18.38
N ILE A 126 -5.95 -16.79 -17.12
CA ILE A 126 -4.83 -15.90 -16.72
C ILE A 126 -3.47 -16.41 -17.20
N PRO A 127 -3.07 -17.69 -16.99
CA PRO A 127 -1.77 -18.16 -17.45
C PRO A 127 -1.59 -18.05 -18.96
N ARG A 128 -2.68 -18.24 -19.72
CA ARG A 128 -2.67 -18.19 -21.18
C ARG A 128 -2.56 -16.75 -21.70
N ILE A 129 -3.30 -15.82 -21.09
CA ILE A 129 -3.16 -14.38 -21.36
C ILE A 129 -1.72 -13.92 -21.08
N MET A 130 -1.15 -14.34 -19.95
CA MET A 130 0.23 -14.03 -19.60
C MET A 130 1.23 -14.59 -20.62
N GLY A 131 0.99 -15.82 -21.12
CA GLY A 131 1.79 -16.42 -22.20
C GLY A 131 1.70 -15.65 -23.52
N MET A 132 0.50 -15.20 -23.91
CA MET A 132 0.32 -14.39 -25.12
C MET A 132 0.99 -13.01 -24.98
N MET A 133 0.95 -12.43 -23.78
CA MET A 133 1.61 -11.14 -23.49
C MET A 133 3.13 -11.24 -23.38
N SER A 134 3.68 -12.45 -23.18
CA SER A 134 5.12 -12.69 -23.08
C SER A 134 5.79 -13.07 -24.40
N TRP A 135 5.03 -13.25 -25.49
CA TRP A 135 5.60 -13.49 -26.81
C TRP A 135 6.41 -12.27 -27.30
N GLU A 136 7.62 -12.52 -27.80
CA GLU A 136 8.55 -11.51 -28.36
C GLU A 136 7.92 -10.67 -29.50
N LEU A 137 6.80 -11.12 -30.06
CA LEU A 137 5.94 -10.37 -30.99
C LEU A 137 5.49 -9.00 -30.44
N PHE A 138 5.45 -8.87 -29.12
CA PHE A 138 5.12 -7.65 -28.41
C PHE A 138 6.39 -6.95 -27.93
N HIS A 139 7.24 -6.52 -28.87
CA HIS A 139 8.09 -5.37 -28.60
C HIS A 139 7.17 -4.19 -28.27
N ILE A 140 6.95 -3.95 -26.96
CA ILE A 140 6.39 -2.75 -26.31
C ILE A 140 4.95 -2.83 -25.68
N PRO A 141 3.98 -3.67 -26.11
CA PRO A 141 2.60 -3.52 -25.61
C PRO A 141 2.28 -3.92 -24.16
N SER A 142 3.03 -4.81 -23.50
CA SER A 142 2.70 -5.21 -22.12
C SER A 142 2.81 -4.03 -21.13
N HIS A 143 3.77 -3.12 -21.36
CA HIS A 143 3.90 -1.88 -20.58
C HIS A 143 2.86 -0.81 -20.99
N ILE A 144 2.53 -0.70 -22.28
CA ILE A 144 1.52 0.25 -22.78
C ILE A 144 0.13 -0.11 -22.24
N LEU A 145 -0.25 -1.39 -22.21
CA LEU A 145 -1.52 -1.87 -21.64
C LEU A 145 -1.64 -1.62 -20.13
N MET A 146 -0.53 -1.73 -19.39
CA MET A 146 -0.50 -1.37 -17.97
C MET A 146 -0.59 0.15 -17.74
N LEU A 147 -0.04 0.96 -18.64
CA LEU A 147 0.03 2.42 -18.50
C LEU A 147 -1.23 3.15 -19.03
N THR A 148 -1.89 2.64 -20.08
CA THR A 148 -3.14 3.19 -20.60
C THR A 148 -4.33 3.00 -19.65
N ARG A 149 -4.26 2.03 -18.73
CA ARG A 149 -5.20 1.92 -17.61
C ARG A 149 -5.09 3.06 -16.58
N LYS A 150 -3.98 3.82 -16.60
CA LYS A 150 -3.66 4.83 -15.57
C LYS A 150 -3.61 6.27 -16.11
N TYR A 151 -3.39 6.50 -17.40
CA TYR A 151 -3.22 7.83 -18.00
C TYR A 151 -3.94 7.99 -19.35
N ARG A 152 -4.35 9.24 -19.69
CA ARG A 152 -4.87 9.56 -21.04
C ARG A 152 -3.72 9.66 -22.06
N TRP A 153 -3.99 9.34 -23.33
CA TRP A 153 -2.97 9.21 -24.40
C TRP A 153 -1.97 10.39 -24.50
N HIS A 154 -2.44 11.64 -24.41
CA HIS A 154 -1.56 12.82 -24.45
C HIS A 154 -0.66 12.95 -23.21
N GLN A 155 -1.14 12.55 -22.02
CA GLN A 155 -0.35 12.55 -20.79
C GLN A 155 0.72 11.46 -20.80
N LEU A 156 0.42 10.33 -21.44
CA LEU A 156 1.38 9.25 -21.66
C LEU A 156 2.49 9.71 -22.62
N TRP A 157 2.12 10.40 -23.70
CA TRP A 157 3.07 10.96 -24.67
C TRP A 157 4.00 12.02 -24.04
N ASP A 158 3.43 12.95 -23.26
CA ASP A 158 4.21 13.97 -22.55
C ASP A 158 5.13 13.36 -21.47
N ALA A 159 4.73 12.26 -20.84
CA ALA A 159 5.55 11.54 -19.86
C ALA A 159 6.72 10.78 -20.51
N ILE A 160 6.46 10.11 -21.64
CA ILE A 160 7.48 9.36 -22.41
C ILE A 160 8.51 10.33 -23.00
N CYS A 161 8.06 11.45 -23.56
CA CYS A 161 8.94 12.41 -24.22
C CYS A 161 9.58 13.43 -23.27
N GLY A 162 9.07 13.59 -22.04
CA GLY A 162 9.41 14.72 -21.18
C GLY A 162 10.53 14.50 -20.17
N ARG A 163 10.86 13.25 -19.78
CA ARG A 163 11.77 13.03 -18.63
C ARG A 163 12.71 11.83 -18.65
N TRP A 164 12.60 10.85 -19.55
CA TRP A 164 13.32 9.58 -19.39
C TRP A 164 14.36 9.34 -20.49
N ASP A 165 15.62 9.25 -20.08
CA ASP A 165 16.71 8.70 -20.87
C ASP A 165 16.58 7.17 -20.91
N LEU A 166 15.75 6.71 -21.85
CA LEU A 166 15.43 5.31 -22.09
C LEU A 166 16.67 4.43 -22.32
N GLU A 167 17.79 4.97 -22.81
CA GLU A 167 19.04 4.20 -23.01
C GLU A 167 19.69 3.78 -21.69
N SER A 168 19.57 4.60 -20.64
CA SER A 168 20.15 4.33 -19.33
C SER A 168 19.32 3.35 -18.47
N GLU A 169 18.04 3.20 -18.78
CA GLU A 169 17.08 2.28 -18.14
C GLU A 169 16.75 1.04 -19.00
N TYR A 170 17.53 0.75 -20.05
CA TYR A 170 17.52 -0.57 -20.70
C TYR A 170 18.07 -1.63 -19.71
N ASP A 171 17.13 -2.09 -18.89
CA ASP A 171 17.22 -2.62 -17.53
C ASP A 171 18.07 -3.90 -17.36
N PRO A 172 18.84 -4.03 -16.25
CA PRO A 172 19.26 -5.31 -15.67
C PRO A 172 18.17 -6.38 -15.61
N GLN A 173 16.89 -6.02 -15.46
CA GLN A 173 15.75 -6.95 -15.47
C GLN A 173 15.50 -7.57 -16.85
N ILE A 174 15.68 -6.82 -17.95
CA ILE A 174 15.57 -7.38 -19.31
C ILE A 174 16.77 -8.30 -19.58
N ARG A 175 17.97 -7.97 -19.09
CA ARG A 175 19.12 -8.91 -19.15
C ARG A 175 18.90 -10.14 -18.29
N ALA A 176 18.29 -9.99 -17.11
CA ALA A 176 17.94 -11.11 -16.24
C ALA A 176 16.85 -11.99 -16.87
N GLN A 177 15.82 -11.39 -17.48
CA GLN A 177 14.81 -12.12 -18.25
C GLN A 177 15.40 -12.80 -19.48
N HIS A 178 16.23 -12.12 -20.27
CA HIS A 178 16.94 -12.71 -21.39
C HIS A 178 17.82 -13.89 -20.93
N PHE A 179 18.57 -13.74 -19.84
CA PHE A 179 19.39 -14.79 -19.26
C PHE A 179 18.55 -15.98 -18.74
N LEU A 180 17.45 -15.71 -18.06
CA LEU A 180 16.50 -16.72 -17.56
C LEU A 180 15.83 -17.49 -18.71
N THR A 181 15.48 -16.80 -19.80
CA THR A 181 14.90 -17.41 -21.00
C THR A 181 15.96 -18.22 -21.76
N GLU A 182 17.20 -17.73 -21.86
CA GLU A 182 18.32 -18.43 -22.50
C GLU A 182 18.74 -19.70 -21.72
N GLU A 183 18.67 -19.67 -20.38
CA GLU A 183 18.85 -20.85 -19.52
C GLU A 183 17.69 -21.85 -19.64
N ALA A 184 16.44 -21.36 -19.66
CA ALA A 184 15.26 -22.21 -19.82
C ALA A 184 15.23 -22.94 -21.18
N LEU A 185 15.73 -22.29 -22.23
CA LEU A 185 15.86 -22.86 -23.58
C LEU A 185 17.00 -23.88 -23.71
N LYS A 186 17.97 -23.92 -22.78
CA LYS A 186 19.08 -24.89 -22.78
C LYS A 186 18.71 -26.27 -22.23
N GLY A 187 17.46 -26.48 -21.85
CA GLY A 187 16.86 -27.82 -21.73
C GLY A 187 17.24 -28.65 -20.50
N GLU A 188 18.10 -28.16 -19.61
CA GLU A 188 18.31 -28.75 -18.30
C GLU A 188 18.02 -27.70 -17.22
N PRO A 189 16.94 -27.84 -16.43
CA PRO A 189 16.68 -26.95 -15.31
C PRO A 189 17.72 -27.26 -14.24
N THR A 190 18.86 -26.59 -14.30
CA THR A 190 19.77 -26.52 -13.18
C THR A 190 19.00 -25.95 -11.99
N SER A 191 19.00 -26.70 -10.89
CA SER A 191 18.45 -26.29 -9.60
C SER A 191 18.72 -24.80 -9.37
N GLU A 192 17.65 -23.99 -9.22
CA GLU A 192 17.67 -22.55 -8.94
C GLU A 192 19.08 -22.02 -8.71
N SER A 193 19.69 -21.44 -9.75
CA SER A 193 21.05 -20.88 -9.70
C SER A 193 21.24 -20.14 -8.38
N ALA A 194 22.21 -20.56 -7.57
CA ALA A 194 22.47 -20.00 -6.25
C ALA A 194 22.66 -18.46 -6.29
N LEU A 195 23.01 -17.92 -7.46
CA LEU A 195 23.10 -16.50 -7.76
C LEU A 195 21.73 -15.80 -7.72
N LEU A 196 20.68 -16.40 -8.30
CA LEU A 196 19.31 -15.88 -8.29
C LEU A 196 18.73 -15.83 -6.87
N GLN A 197 18.95 -16.89 -6.09
CA GLN A 197 18.55 -16.90 -4.68
C GLN A 197 19.32 -15.85 -3.85
N ALA A 198 20.61 -15.63 -4.14
CA ALA A 198 21.42 -14.62 -3.47
C ALA A 198 20.93 -13.20 -3.81
N HIS A 199 20.67 -12.90 -5.08
CA HIS A 199 20.14 -11.60 -5.50
C HIS A 199 18.73 -11.33 -4.98
N GLN A 200 17.83 -12.32 -4.92
CA GLN A 200 16.52 -12.15 -4.29
C GLN A 200 16.65 -11.84 -2.79
N LYS A 201 17.53 -12.55 -2.07
CA LYS A 201 17.81 -12.25 -0.65
C LYS A 201 18.36 -10.84 -0.47
N GLU A 202 19.25 -10.41 -1.36
CA GLU A 202 19.83 -9.07 -1.34
C GLU A 202 18.77 -7.99 -1.63
N LEU A 203 17.93 -8.18 -2.66
CA LEU A 203 16.83 -7.26 -2.97
C LEU A 203 15.82 -7.15 -1.82
N VAL A 204 15.45 -8.27 -1.20
CA VAL A 204 14.57 -8.26 -0.02
C VAL A 204 15.24 -7.54 1.15
N ALA A 205 16.55 -7.74 1.36
CA ALA A 205 17.31 -7.03 2.38
C ALA A 205 17.36 -5.53 2.10
N LEU A 206 17.68 -5.10 0.88
CA LEU A 206 17.72 -3.70 0.47
C LEU A 206 16.35 -3.03 0.59
N GLN A 207 15.28 -3.69 0.14
CA GLN A 207 13.91 -3.19 0.33
C GLN A 207 13.54 -3.07 1.81
N SER A 208 13.99 -4.00 2.65
CA SER A 208 13.77 -3.93 4.09
C SER A 208 14.52 -2.76 4.74
N VAL A 209 15.75 -2.48 4.30
CA VAL A 209 16.57 -1.35 4.75
C VAL A 209 15.96 -0.04 4.30
N ALA A 210 15.58 0.07 3.02
CA ALA A 210 14.93 1.25 2.45
C ALA A 210 13.61 1.55 3.18
N ARG A 211 12.76 0.54 3.40
CA ARG A 211 11.53 0.68 4.18
C ARG A 211 11.80 1.16 5.61
N ARG A 212 12.80 0.59 6.30
CA ARG A 212 13.17 1.04 7.65
C ARG A 212 13.69 2.47 7.67
N ALA A 213 14.41 2.89 6.63
CA ALA A 213 14.98 4.24 6.52
C ALA A 213 13.92 5.33 6.27
N THR A 214 12.77 4.97 5.69
CA THR A 214 11.66 5.90 5.39
C THR A 214 10.48 5.79 6.34
N THR A 215 10.43 4.76 7.20
CA THR A 215 9.33 4.57 8.16
C THR A 215 9.31 5.72 9.18
N PRO A 216 8.16 6.39 9.39
CA PRO A 216 8.02 7.44 10.40
C PRO A 216 8.41 6.97 11.80
N VAL A 217 8.92 7.88 12.63
CA VAL A 217 9.44 7.57 13.97
C VAL A 217 8.75 8.42 15.02
N VAL A 218 8.24 7.78 16.07
CA VAL A 218 7.79 8.41 17.31
C VAL A 218 8.92 8.33 18.33
N TYR A 219 9.41 9.49 18.77
CA TYR A 219 10.39 9.61 19.83
C TYR A 219 9.70 9.83 21.17
N VAL A 220 10.12 9.07 22.17
CA VAL A 220 9.71 9.19 23.57
C VAL A 220 10.92 9.47 24.45
N GLU A 221 10.67 9.95 25.67
CA GLU A 221 11.73 10.30 26.60
C GLU A 221 12.50 9.06 27.08
N GLY A 222 11.78 8.09 27.65
CA GLY A 222 12.37 6.95 28.35
C GLY A 222 12.22 5.61 27.64
N LYS A 223 13.05 4.65 28.07
CA LYS A 223 12.95 3.25 27.65
C LYS A 223 11.64 2.59 28.11
N THR A 224 11.16 2.93 29.30
CA THR A 224 9.90 2.43 29.86
C THR A 224 8.72 2.83 28.98
N ASP A 225 8.71 4.07 28.52
CA ASP A 225 7.68 4.64 27.65
C ASP A 225 7.60 3.87 26.35
N ARG A 226 8.76 3.63 25.71
CA ARG A 226 8.81 2.82 24.49
C ARG A 226 8.24 1.43 24.72
N MET A 227 8.66 0.77 25.80
CA MET A 227 8.17 -0.58 26.13
C MET A 227 6.66 -0.61 26.32
N ILE A 228 6.11 0.35 27.09
CA ILE A 228 4.68 0.47 27.33
C ILE A 228 3.92 0.68 26.03
N LEU A 229 4.37 1.61 25.18
CA LEU A 229 3.70 1.92 23.92
C LEU A 229 3.81 0.79 22.89
N ASP A 230 4.95 0.09 22.84
CA ASP A 230 5.13 -1.10 21.99
C ASP A 230 4.10 -2.17 22.36
N ILE A 231 3.96 -2.47 23.66
CA ILE A 231 3.00 -3.46 24.16
C ILE A 231 1.57 -2.98 23.93
N ALA A 232 1.27 -1.73 24.29
CA ALA A 232 -0.06 -1.15 24.14
C ALA A 232 -0.55 -1.21 22.68
N TYR A 233 0.32 -0.88 21.72
CA TYR A 233 -0.04 -0.98 20.31
C TYR A 233 -0.33 -2.43 19.90
N SER A 234 0.53 -3.38 20.29
CA SER A 234 0.37 -4.80 19.95
C SER A 234 -0.92 -5.41 20.54
N LYS A 235 -1.32 -4.98 21.74
CA LYS A 235 -2.54 -5.46 22.42
C LYS A 235 -3.81 -4.85 21.82
N LEU A 236 -3.75 -3.58 21.43
CA LEU A 236 -4.89 -2.87 20.85
C LEU A 236 -5.16 -3.22 19.38
N PHE A 237 -4.10 -3.50 18.62
CA PHE A 237 -4.18 -3.72 17.17
C PHE A 237 -3.40 -4.99 16.75
N PRO A 238 -3.78 -6.19 17.22
CA PRO A 238 -3.00 -7.42 17.01
C PRO A 238 -2.86 -7.82 15.53
N ASN A 239 -3.81 -7.42 14.68
CA ASN A 239 -3.84 -7.76 13.26
C ASN A 239 -3.37 -6.61 12.36
N GLU A 240 -2.97 -5.47 12.92
CA GLU A 240 -2.50 -4.32 12.12
C GLU A 240 -0.98 -4.18 12.22
N LYS A 241 -0.33 -4.05 11.05
CA LYS A 241 1.06 -3.63 11.02
C LYS A 241 1.18 -2.17 11.45
N ARG A 242 2.00 -1.89 12.46
CA ARG A 242 2.25 -0.52 12.92
C ARG A 242 2.90 0.32 11.81
N PRO A 243 2.36 1.49 11.45
CA PRO A 243 2.88 2.31 10.37
C PRO A 243 4.09 3.20 10.76
N PHE A 244 4.55 3.11 12.02
CA PHE A 244 5.66 3.88 12.56
C PHE A 244 6.52 3.05 13.51
N LEU A 245 7.75 3.51 13.75
CA LEU A 245 8.65 3.00 14.79
C LEU A 245 8.52 3.84 16.05
N ILE A 246 8.79 3.25 17.22
CA ILE A 246 8.89 3.99 18.48
C ILE A 246 10.34 3.85 18.96
N LYS A 247 10.98 4.97 19.30
CA LYS A 247 12.38 5.03 19.76
C LYS A 247 12.48 5.90 21.01
N GLU A 248 13.33 5.49 21.94
CA GLU A 248 13.72 6.28 23.10
C GLU A 248 14.83 7.27 22.77
N CYS A 249 14.87 8.41 23.48
CA CYS A 249 15.90 9.44 23.34
C CYS A 249 17.14 9.20 24.23
N ASP A 250 17.18 8.11 25.00
CA ASP A 250 18.29 7.86 25.92
C ASP A 250 19.57 7.50 25.15
N VAL A 251 20.54 8.40 25.19
CA VAL A 251 21.79 8.32 24.41
C VAL A 251 22.81 7.38 25.07
N ILE A 252 22.66 7.10 26.37
CA ILE A 252 23.57 6.23 27.11
C ILE A 252 22.96 4.84 27.14
N GLY A 253 23.40 3.98 26.22
CA GLY A 253 23.05 2.57 26.20
C GLY A 253 23.58 1.84 27.44
N GLY A 254 22.87 1.95 28.56
CA GLY A 254 23.19 1.33 29.84
C GLY A 254 21.94 0.99 30.65
N ALA A 255 22.05 0.06 31.59
CA ALA A 255 20.94 -0.35 32.46
C ALA A 255 20.51 0.74 33.46
N ALA A 256 21.33 1.77 33.65
CA ALA A 256 21.00 2.97 34.40
C ALA A 256 20.48 4.04 33.43
N GLY A 257 19.18 4.04 33.17
CA GLY A 257 18.53 5.11 32.41
C GLY A 257 18.65 6.44 33.15
N GLY A 258 18.86 7.53 32.42
CA GLY A 258 18.97 8.84 33.05
C GLY A 258 19.54 9.99 32.20
N ALA A 259 19.84 9.79 30.92
CA ALA A 259 20.25 10.88 30.02
C ALA A 259 19.14 11.31 29.03
N GLY A 260 18.05 10.54 28.96
CA GLY A 260 16.78 10.96 28.38
C GLY A 260 16.09 11.97 29.30
N GLY A 261 15.58 13.04 28.73
CA GLY A 261 14.83 14.09 29.40
C GLY A 261 14.02 14.86 28.37
N ALA A 262 12.96 15.55 28.78
CA ALA A 262 12.10 16.29 27.85
C ALA A 262 12.92 17.31 27.02
N GLN A 263 13.98 17.88 27.60
CA GLN A 263 14.91 18.77 26.88
C GLN A 263 15.72 18.04 25.80
N THR A 264 16.18 16.81 26.04
CA THR A 264 16.89 15.99 25.05
C THR A 264 15.95 15.64 23.90
N LEU A 265 14.70 15.27 24.21
CA LEU A 265 13.66 15.00 23.21
C LEU A 265 13.36 16.26 22.36
N SER A 266 13.25 17.43 22.99
CA SER A 266 13.04 18.72 22.32
C SER A 266 14.20 19.09 21.38
N ARG A 267 15.45 18.86 21.79
CA ARG A 267 16.63 19.05 20.93
C ARG A 267 16.65 18.08 19.76
N LEU A 268 16.34 16.81 19.99
CA LEU A 268 16.31 15.78 18.96
C LEU A 268 15.29 16.13 17.88
N ILE A 269 14.05 16.41 18.26
CA ILE A 269 12.99 16.71 17.30
C ILE A 269 13.27 18.00 16.52
N SER A 270 13.93 18.98 17.16
CA SER A 270 14.38 20.22 16.53
C SER A 270 15.57 20.03 15.58
N SER A 271 16.25 18.88 15.62
CA SER A 271 17.36 18.56 14.72
C SER A 271 16.93 17.89 13.42
N ILE A 272 15.66 17.49 13.32
CA ILE A 272 15.12 16.81 12.14
C ILE A 272 15.05 17.79 10.97
N ARG A 273 15.88 17.52 9.96
CA ARG A 273 16.01 18.38 8.78
C ARG A 273 14.89 18.12 7.76
N GLN A 274 14.71 19.08 6.85
CA GLN A 274 13.74 18.96 5.75
C GLN A 274 14.07 17.80 4.79
N ASP A 275 15.35 17.51 4.59
CA ASP A 275 15.87 16.40 3.77
C ASP A 275 15.95 15.06 4.53
N SER A 276 15.41 14.97 5.75
CA SER A 276 15.31 13.71 6.48
C SER A 276 14.49 12.70 5.66
N THR A 277 14.95 11.45 5.55
CA THR A 277 14.26 10.38 4.82
C THR A 277 12.98 9.90 5.50
N TYR A 278 12.87 10.12 6.81
CA TYR A 278 11.69 9.79 7.61
C TYR A 278 11.10 11.03 8.28
N ALA A 279 9.80 10.95 8.57
CA ALA A 279 9.10 11.95 9.36
C ALA A 279 9.14 11.56 10.85
N ALA A 280 9.23 12.54 11.75
CA ALA A 280 9.44 12.31 13.17
C ALA A 280 8.40 13.02 14.04
N LEU A 281 7.92 12.36 15.08
CA LEU A 281 7.02 12.92 16.09
C LEU A 281 7.64 12.77 17.48
N ALA A 282 7.78 13.86 18.24
CA ALA A 282 8.11 13.78 19.65
C ALA A 282 6.83 13.70 20.50
N LEU A 283 6.76 12.69 21.38
CA LEU A 283 5.69 12.54 22.36
C LEU A 283 6.23 12.92 23.75
N PHE A 284 5.71 14.01 24.29
CA PHE A 284 6.07 14.54 25.60
C PHE A 284 5.05 14.12 26.64
N ASP A 285 5.52 13.82 27.86
CA ASP A 285 4.64 13.73 29.02
C ASP A 285 3.95 15.08 29.25
N HIS A 286 2.74 15.01 29.80
CA HIS A 286 1.95 16.19 30.16
C HIS A 286 2.22 16.52 31.63
N ASP A 287 3.49 16.77 31.90
CA ASP A 287 4.00 17.26 33.16
C ASP A 287 4.69 18.61 33.00
N LYS A 288 5.22 19.16 34.09
CA LYS A 288 5.89 20.46 34.05
C LYS A 288 7.08 20.48 33.07
N GLU A 289 7.90 19.43 33.05
CA GLU A 289 9.11 19.39 32.22
C GLU A 289 8.77 19.23 30.74
N GLY A 290 7.84 18.33 30.42
CA GLY A 290 7.33 18.07 29.08
C GLY A 290 6.65 19.29 28.47
N ILE A 291 5.80 19.98 29.22
CA ILE A 291 5.16 21.23 28.77
C ILE A 291 6.20 22.33 28.53
N ASP A 292 7.15 22.50 29.45
CA ASP A 292 8.21 23.50 29.29
C ASP A 292 9.04 23.22 28.03
N ALA A 293 9.41 21.96 27.79
CA ALA A 293 10.16 21.54 26.61
C ALA A 293 9.36 21.71 25.30
N TYR A 294 8.07 21.36 25.32
CA TYR A 294 7.15 21.51 24.20
C TYR A 294 6.87 22.98 23.85
N ASN A 295 6.76 23.84 24.85
CA ASN A 295 6.54 25.27 24.66
C ASN A 295 7.79 26.01 24.17
N LYS A 296 8.99 25.53 24.56
CA LYS A 296 10.28 26.07 24.12
C LYS A 296 10.76 25.53 22.76
N LEU A 297 9.94 24.74 22.05
CA LEU A 297 10.26 24.33 20.69
C LEU A 297 10.51 25.56 19.79
N PRO A 298 11.40 25.46 18.79
CA PRO A 298 11.72 26.58 17.90
C PRO A 298 10.50 27.17 17.20
N ALA A 299 10.58 28.46 16.83
CA ALA A 299 9.47 29.21 16.23
C ALA A 299 8.94 28.61 14.90
N TYR A 300 9.72 27.77 14.22
CA TYR A 300 9.27 27.07 13.02
C TYR A 300 8.34 25.88 13.32
N PHE A 301 8.11 25.53 14.59
CA PHE A 301 7.02 24.63 14.99
C PHE A 301 5.75 25.45 15.21
N CYS A 302 4.77 25.27 14.32
CA CYS A 302 3.50 25.94 14.37
C CYS A 302 2.42 25.01 14.93
N ASN A 303 1.46 25.55 15.69
CA ASN A 303 0.30 24.78 16.11
C ASN A 303 -0.49 24.29 14.88
N ARG A 304 -1.05 23.08 14.98
CA ARG A 304 -1.95 22.55 13.95
C ARG A 304 -3.22 23.40 13.84
N PRO A 305 -3.89 23.40 12.66
CA PRO A 305 -5.20 24.02 12.52
C PRO A 305 -6.20 23.41 13.51
N GLN A 306 -7.01 24.26 14.15
CA GLN A 306 -8.00 23.85 15.15
C GLN A 306 -7.38 23.06 16.33
N PRO A 307 -6.45 23.64 17.10
CA PRO A 307 -5.64 22.93 18.09
C PRO A 307 -6.46 22.29 19.22
N GLN A 308 -7.69 22.77 19.46
CA GLN A 308 -8.63 22.16 20.40
C GLN A 308 -9.06 20.75 19.97
N TYR A 309 -9.19 20.50 18.67
CA TYR A 309 -9.63 19.22 18.11
C TYR A 309 -8.46 18.41 17.52
N ARG A 310 -7.41 19.09 17.07
CA ARG A 310 -6.19 18.50 16.50
C ARG A 310 -4.97 19.00 17.28
N PRO A 311 -4.73 18.51 18.49
CA PRO A 311 -3.59 18.95 19.29
C PRO A 311 -2.26 18.59 18.61
N GLY A 312 -1.23 19.35 18.95
CA GLY A 312 0.14 19.16 18.47
C GLY A 312 0.69 20.36 17.69
N LYS A 313 2.01 20.36 17.52
CA LYS A 313 2.77 21.30 16.71
C LYS A 313 3.44 20.56 15.56
N ILE A 314 3.56 21.20 14.40
CA ILE A 314 4.23 20.67 13.22
C ILE A 314 5.27 21.69 12.75
N SER A 315 6.45 21.20 12.36
CA SER A 315 7.48 22.05 11.77
C SER A 315 7.01 22.60 10.42
N GLN A 316 7.46 23.79 10.04
CA GLN A 316 7.17 24.37 8.72
C GLN A 316 7.64 23.46 7.55
N SER A 317 8.66 22.63 7.78
CA SER A 317 9.11 21.61 6.82
C SER A 317 8.12 20.46 6.64
N GLY A 318 7.21 20.23 7.60
CA GLY A 318 6.30 19.08 7.60
C GLY A 318 6.99 17.74 7.87
N ARG A 319 8.24 17.75 8.36
CA ARG A 319 9.04 16.54 8.65
C ARG A 319 9.18 16.22 10.13
N ALA A 320 8.86 17.19 11.00
CA ALA A 320 8.91 17.02 12.44
C ALA A 320 7.60 17.50 13.07
N ALA A 321 7.16 16.84 14.12
CA ALA A 321 6.03 17.28 14.92
C ALA A 321 6.26 16.99 16.40
N ALA A 322 5.44 17.59 17.24
CA ALA A 322 5.43 17.37 18.66
C ALA A 322 3.98 17.24 19.16
N LEU A 323 3.78 16.36 20.12
CA LEU A 323 2.50 16.11 20.78
C LEU A 323 2.72 16.01 22.29
N LEU A 324 1.90 16.70 23.07
CA LEU A 324 1.77 16.46 24.51
C LEU A 324 0.81 15.28 24.72
N LEU A 325 1.08 14.45 25.72
CA LEU A 325 0.23 13.32 26.07
C LEU A 325 -1.22 13.80 26.27
N PRO A 326 -2.20 13.21 25.56
CA PRO A 326 -3.58 13.66 25.65
C PRO A 326 -4.22 13.18 26.96
N SER A 327 -4.82 14.11 27.69
CA SER A 327 -5.73 13.78 28.80
C SER A 327 -7.04 13.27 28.21
N SER A 328 -7.27 11.97 28.32
CA SER A 328 -8.56 11.38 27.95
C SER A 328 -8.94 10.27 28.90
N GLY A 329 -10.25 10.04 29.07
CA GLY A 329 -10.79 8.91 29.83
C GLY A 329 -10.69 9.06 31.34
N GLY A 330 -10.90 10.26 31.89
CA GLY A 330 -10.92 10.50 33.34
C GLY A 330 -9.56 10.86 33.93
N ARG A 331 -8.59 11.24 33.09
CA ARG A 331 -7.23 11.66 33.51
C ARG A 331 -7.00 13.16 33.35
N GLU A 332 -8.05 13.95 33.18
CA GLU A 332 -8.01 15.40 33.00
C GLU A 332 -7.35 16.09 34.20
N LYS A 333 -7.70 15.66 35.42
CA LYS A 333 -7.11 16.21 36.66
C LYS A 333 -5.59 15.99 36.78
N TYR A 334 -5.05 14.88 36.24
CA TYR A 334 -3.61 14.66 36.21
C TYR A 334 -2.92 15.68 35.31
N SER A 335 -3.54 15.99 34.16
CA SER A 335 -3.07 17.01 33.23
C SER A 335 -3.22 18.43 33.81
N ASP A 336 -4.34 18.74 34.48
CA ASP A 336 -4.55 20.02 35.16
C ASP A 336 -3.49 20.30 36.24
N LEU A 337 -3.02 19.23 36.89
CA LEU A 337 -1.97 19.27 37.92
C LEU A 337 -0.55 19.09 37.35
N LEU A 338 -0.39 19.05 36.03
CA LEU A 338 0.91 18.86 35.35
C LEU A 338 1.64 17.60 35.83
N ASN A 339 0.93 16.48 35.94
CA ASN A 339 1.43 15.22 36.46
C ASN A 339 0.91 14.02 35.64
N LEU A 340 0.76 14.18 34.32
CA LEU A 340 0.28 13.11 33.45
C LEU A 340 1.42 12.54 32.60
N SER A 341 2.04 11.47 33.11
CA SER A 341 2.99 10.63 32.39
C SER A 341 2.31 9.44 31.70
N ILE A 342 3.04 8.74 30.82
CA ILE A 342 2.54 7.56 30.10
C ILE A 342 1.99 6.47 31.03
N GLU A 343 2.61 6.23 32.19
CA GLU A 343 2.12 5.25 33.15
C GLU A 343 0.72 5.61 33.66
N PHE A 344 0.44 6.89 33.91
CA PHE A 344 -0.85 7.35 34.42
C PHE A 344 -2.02 7.23 33.43
N LEU A 345 -1.77 6.78 32.19
CA LEU A 345 -2.85 6.34 31.28
C LEU A 345 -3.52 5.04 31.73
N PHE A 346 -2.83 4.19 32.51
CA PHE A 346 -3.45 3.00 33.10
C PHE A 346 -4.42 3.36 34.23
N GLU A 347 -5.35 2.47 34.56
CA GLU A 347 -6.28 2.62 35.70
C GLU A 347 -5.55 2.48 37.04
N ASP A 348 -6.14 3.02 38.12
CA ASP A 348 -5.50 3.02 39.44
C ASP A 348 -5.29 1.61 39.99
N GLU A 349 -6.21 0.67 39.68
CA GLU A 349 -6.07 -0.73 40.01
C GLU A 349 -4.81 -1.32 39.35
N VAL A 350 -4.58 -1.03 38.07
CA VAL A 350 -3.40 -1.50 37.33
C VAL A 350 -2.11 -0.90 37.89
N LEU A 351 -2.13 0.39 38.23
CA LEU A 351 -1.00 1.09 38.82
C LEU A 351 -0.60 0.54 40.19
N SER A 352 -1.53 -0.09 40.91
CA SER A 352 -1.30 -0.72 42.20
C SER A 352 -0.72 -2.14 42.12
N LEU A 353 -0.74 -2.76 40.94
CA LEU A 353 -0.29 -4.14 40.76
C LEU A 353 1.20 -4.33 41.11
N LYS A 354 1.52 -5.54 41.54
CA LYS A 354 2.88 -6.01 41.80
C LYS A 354 3.15 -7.27 40.97
N ASN A 355 4.37 -7.43 40.51
CA ASN A 355 4.85 -8.64 39.86
C ASN A 355 4.98 -9.79 40.88
N LEU A 356 5.36 -10.98 40.41
CA LEU A 356 5.53 -12.19 41.25
C LEU A 356 6.56 -12.02 42.38
N SER A 357 7.47 -11.06 42.25
CA SER A 357 8.47 -10.73 43.27
C SER A 357 8.00 -9.62 44.25
N GLY A 358 6.74 -9.22 44.19
CA GLY A 358 6.18 -8.15 45.02
C GLY A 358 6.62 -6.73 44.62
N LYS A 359 7.22 -6.55 43.44
CA LYS A 359 7.71 -5.25 42.94
C LYS A 359 6.73 -4.64 41.93
N GLY A 360 6.65 -3.32 41.90
CA GLY A 360 5.85 -2.54 40.96
C GLY A 360 6.08 -1.06 41.19
N LEU A 361 5.21 -0.19 40.69
CA LEU A 361 5.36 1.26 40.88
C LEU A 361 5.40 1.63 42.36
N VAL A 362 6.28 2.57 42.69
CA VAL A 362 6.44 3.15 44.03
C VAL A 362 6.02 4.61 43.95
N PHE A 363 5.06 4.99 44.78
CA PHE A 363 4.50 6.33 44.79
C PHE A 363 4.96 7.11 46.00
N ASN A 364 5.24 8.39 45.80
CA ASN A 364 5.32 9.38 46.86
C ASN A 364 4.12 10.33 46.77
N PHE A 365 3.54 10.67 47.91
CA PHE A 365 2.47 11.67 48.00
C PHE A 365 3.07 12.94 48.58
N PRO A 366 3.09 14.05 47.81
CA PRO A 366 3.68 15.30 48.25
C PRO A 366 2.85 15.95 49.35
N ASP A 367 3.48 16.86 50.07
CA ASP A 367 2.80 17.71 51.03
C ASP A 367 2.07 18.85 50.31
N LEU A 368 0.79 19.04 50.64
CA LEU A 368 -0.06 20.11 50.12
C LEU A 368 -0.19 21.23 51.15
N GLU A 369 0.00 22.47 50.67
CA GLU A 369 -0.34 23.66 51.45
C GLU A 369 -1.83 23.99 51.30
N ILE A 370 -2.59 23.73 52.35
CA ILE A 370 -4.02 24.05 52.42
C ILE A 370 -4.17 25.42 53.09
N ARG A 371 -4.63 26.40 52.33
CA ARG A 371 -4.96 27.74 52.85
C ARG A 371 -6.38 27.76 53.38
N VAL A 372 -6.53 27.63 54.69
CA VAL A 372 -7.83 27.68 55.37
C VAL A 372 -8.06 29.08 55.93
N LYS A 373 -9.20 29.70 55.61
CA LYS A 373 -9.63 30.93 56.31
C LYS A 373 -10.27 30.54 57.64
N LYS A 374 -9.57 30.76 58.75
CA LYS A 374 -10.13 30.60 60.10
C LYS A 374 -10.25 31.99 60.73
N ASN A 375 -11.49 32.42 61.01
CA ASN A 375 -11.79 33.73 61.60
C ASN A 375 -11.23 34.93 60.81
N GLY A 376 -11.24 34.86 59.47
CA GLY A 376 -10.76 35.95 58.61
C GLY A 376 -9.25 35.98 58.36
N ASN A 377 -8.45 35.24 59.14
CA ASN A 377 -7.01 35.12 58.92
C ASN A 377 -6.68 33.89 58.05
N PRO A 378 -5.77 34.01 57.07
CA PRO A 378 -5.28 32.87 56.31
C PRO A 378 -4.37 32.02 57.21
N LEU A 379 -4.77 30.78 57.47
CA LEU A 379 -3.93 29.75 58.07
C LEU A 379 -3.42 28.85 56.95
N VAL A 380 -2.11 28.61 56.89
CA VAL A 380 -1.50 27.63 56.00
C VAL A 380 -1.31 26.35 56.81
N GLU A 381 -2.07 25.30 56.50
CA GLU A 381 -1.86 23.96 57.03
C GLU A 381 -1.15 23.12 55.97
N VAL A 382 -0.06 22.45 56.34
CA VAL A 382 0.61 21.48 55.46
C VAL A 382 0.05 20.10 55.77
N ARG A 383 -0.47 19.40 54.77
CA ARG A 383 -0.94 18.01 54.91
C ARG A 383 -0.45 17.17 53.75
N ARG A 384 -0.04 15.94 54.04
CA ARG A 384 0.29 14.97 52.99
C ARG A 384 -0.95 14.72 52.13
N SER A 385 -0.78 14.79 50.81
CA SER A 385 -1.89 14.56 49.88
C SER A 385 -2.44 13.14 50.00
N ASP A 386 -3.76 13.02 49.93
CA ASP A 386 -4.50 11.78 49.74
C ASP A 386 -5.03 11.62 48.30
N LEU A 387 -4.79 12.61 47.44
CA LEU A 387 -5.29 12.64 46.06
C LEU A 387 -4.38 11.83 45.12
N SER A 388 -4.95 10.85 44.41
CA SER A 388 -4.24 10.02 43.43
C SER A 388 -3.57 10.83 42.33
N GLU A 389 -4.10 12.00 41.99
CA GLU A 389 -3.62 12.86 40.90
C GLU A 389 -2.36 13.65 41.26
N THR A 390 -2.04 13.74 42.55
CA THR A 390 -0.85 14.43 43.06
C THR A 390 0.34 13.51 43.32
N ARG A 391 0.15 12.19 43.21
CA ARG A 391 1.21 11.22 43.53
C ARG A 391 2.31 11.25 42.47
N GLU A 392 3.56 11.11 42.90
CA GLU A 392 4.73 11.07 42.04
C GLU A 392 5.26 9.64 41.97
N ILE A 393 5.69 9.18 40.79
CA ILE A 393 6.37 7.89 40.64
C ILE A 393 7.84 8.07 40.99
N VAL A 394 8.25 7.52 42.13
CA VAL A 394 9.65 7.60 42.62
C VAL A 394 10.46 6.34 42.32
N GLY A 395 9.83 5.27 41.83
CA GLY A 395 10.53 4.04 41.48
C GLY A 395 9.63 2.96 40.87
N GLY A 396 10.25 1.87 40.44
CA GLY A 396 9.53 0.68 39.94
C GLY A 396 9.03 0.78 38.50
N LYS A 397 9.39 1.84 37.75
CA LYS A 397 8.96 2.04 36.35
C LYS A 397 9.40 0.89 35.43
N MET A 398 10.62 0.40 35.62
CA MET A 398 11.17 -0.69 34.82
C MET A 398 10.45 -2.01 35.08
N GLU A 399 10.22 -2.39 36.34
CA GLU A 399 9.46 -3.58 36.72
C GLU A 399 8.02 -3.50 36.21
N PHE A 400 7.40 -2.31 36.30
CA PHE A 400 6.06 -2.09 35.78
C PHE A 400 6.00 -2.32 34.26
N ALA A 401 6.86 -1.64 33.49
CA ALA A 401 6.88 -1.75 32.03
C ALA A 401 7.29 -3.15 31.53
N LYS A 402 8.21 -3.82 32.22
CA LYS A 402 8.78 -5.10 31.79
C LYS A 402 7.98 -6.32 32.24
N ASP A 403 7.46 -6.32 33.46
CA ASP A 403 6.88 -7.53 34.06
C ASP A 403 5.36 -7.44 34.17
N ILE A 404 4.81 -6.25 34.47
CA ILE A 404 3.37 -6.06 34.72
C ILE A 404 2.63 -5.79 33.41
N VAL A 405 3.05 -4.77 32.66
CA VAL A 405 2.35 -4.31 31.45
C VAL A 405 2.17 -5.41 30.38
N PRO A 406 3.14 -6.29 30.06
CA PRO A 406 2.93 -7.36 29.09
C PRO A 406 1.86 -8.38 29.51
N ALA A 407 1.69 -8.60 30.81
CA ALA A 407 0.75 -9.57 31.38
C ALA A 407 -0.69 -9.05 31.39
N LEU A 408 -0.91 -7.75 31.15
CA LEU A 408 -2.24 -7.15 31.11
C LEU A 408 -3.01 -7.56 29.84
N ASP A 409 -4.32 -7.67 30.00
CA ASP A 409 -5.26 -7.83 28.90
C ASP A 409 -5.51 -6.52 28.15
N ALA A 410 -5.96 -6.63 26.89
CA ALA A 410 -6.17 -5.49 26.00
C ALA A 410 -7.14 -4.42 26.56
N VAL A 411 -8.06 -4.80 27.45
CA VAL A 411 -9.05 -3.89 28.07
C VAL A 411 -8.41 -2.74 28.84
N HIS A 412 -7.25 -2.98 29.47
CA HIS A 412 -6.55 -1.97 30.26
C HIS A 412 -5.80 -0.93 29.42
N PHE A 413 -5.74 -1.12 28.10
CA PHE A 413 -5.05 -0.22 27.17
C PHE A 413 -6.01 0.74 26.46
N HIS A 414 -7.31 0.75 26.76
CA HIS A 414 -8.29 1.51 25.99
C HIS A 414 -7.97 3.01 25.85
N ARG A 415 -7.38 3.65 26.87
CA ARG A 415 -6.97 5.07 26.81
C ARG A 415 -5.85 5.34 25.80
N PHE A 416 -5.02 4.34 25.49
CA PHE A 416 -3.96 4.47 24.48
C PHE A 416 -4.50 4.51 23.04
N LYS A 417 -5.76 4.08 22.80
CA LYS A 417 -6.37 4.15 21.46
C LYS A 417 -6.39 5.57 20.93
N ASN A 418 -6.80 6.54 21.76
CA ASN A 418 -6.89 7.94 21.37
C ASN A 418 -5.50 8.51 21.06
N LEU A 419 -4.51 8.19 21.91
CA LEU A 419 -3.11 8.56 21.66
C LEU A 419 -2.62 8.02 20.31
N PHE A 420 -2.80 6.73 20.03
CA PHE A 420 -2.35 6.17 18.75
C PHE A 420 -3.12 6.72 17.55
N TRP A 421 -4.39 7.07 17.72
CA TRP A 421 -5.14 7.74 16.66
C TRP A 421 -4.58 9.13 16.36
N MET A 422 -4.28 9.94 17.38
CA MET A 422 -3.63 11.24 17.21
C MET A 422 -2.24 11.13 16.58
N VAL A 423 -1.45 10.14 17.01
CA VAL A 423 -0.13 9.85 16.43
C VAL A 423 -0.26 9.48 14.95
N LYS A 424 -1.19 8.58 14.60
CA LYS A 424 -1.45 8.18 13.21
C LYS A 424 -1.93 9.38 12.37
N ASP A 425 -2.86 10.17 12.89
CA ASP A 425 -3.36 11.39 12.23
C ASP A 425 -2.21 12.34 11.90
N ILE A 426 -1.38 12.73 12.88
CA ILE A 426 -0.23 13.62 12.63
C ILE A 426 0.75 13.02 11.60
N LEU A 427 1.17 11.77 11.80
CA LEU A 427 2.21 11.15 10.97
C LEU A 427 1.75 10.84 9.54
N LEU A 428 0.47 10.55 9.33
CA LEU A 428 -0.03 10.05 8.04
C LEU A 428 -0.82 11.11 7.24
N THR A 429 -1.39 12.13 7.88
CA THR A 429 -2.15 13.17 7.15
C THR A 429 -1.39 14.47 7.00
N ASP A 430 -0.65 14.89 8.03
CA ASP A 430 -0.10 16.24 8.07
C ASP A 430 1.39 16.31 7.74
N MET A 431 2.11 15.19 7.85
CA MET A 431 3.51 15.12 7.46
C MET A 431 3.67 14.86 5.98
N LYS A 432 4.56 15.63 5.34
CA LYS A 432 4.82 15.48 3.91
C LYS A 432 5.63 14.20 3.67
N PRO A 433 5.32 13.38 2.65
CA PRO A 433 6.21 12.31 2.21
C PRO A 433 7.56 12.92 1.78
N SER A 434 8.66 12.16 1.89
CA SER A 434 9.92 12.61 1.32
C SER A 434 9.73 12.69 -0.19
N GLU A 435 9.74 13.90 -0.76
CA GLU A 435 9.91 14.08 -2.19
C GLU A 435 11.32 13.57 -2.49
N GLY A 436 11.39 12.40 -3.14
CA GLY A 436 12.64 11.93 -3.72
C GLY A 436 12.90 12.82 -4.92
N ASP A 437 13.86 13.74 -4.78
CA ASP A 437 14.43 14.46 -5.91
C ASP A 437 15.15 13.51 -6.88
#